data_AF-A0A2M7SPC3-F1
#
_entry.id   AF-A0A2M7SPC3-F1
#
_cell.length_a   1.000
_cell.length_b   1.000
_cell.length_c   1.000
_cell.angle_alpha   90.00
_cell.angle_beta   90.00
_cell.angle_gamma   90.00
#
_symmetry.space_group_name_H-M   'P 1'
#
loop_
_entity.id
_entity.type
_entity.pdbx_description
1 polymer ?
#
loop_
_entity_poly.entity_id
_entity_poly.type
_entity_poly.pdbx_seq_one_letter_code
_entity_poly.pdbx_strand_id
1 'polypeptide(L)' 'AGDYLLDWRSGGRGLRYVHHFDEAELNALAAASRFRVQETFYADGQDGRLGLYQVWEVV' A
#
# COMPACT_ATOMS: atom_id res chain seq x y z
N ALA A 1 -4.11 -12.25 -3.27
CA ALA A 1 -2.88 -12.21 -4.09
C ALA A 1 -2.14 -10.93 -3.69
N GLY A 2 -0.81 -10.89 -3.71
CA GLY A 2 -0.04 -9.74 -3.19
C GLY A 2 0.52 -9.92 -1.78
N ASP A 3 0.34 -11.10 -1.18
CA ASP A 3 0.93 -11.46 0.12
C ASP A 3 2.35 -11.98 -0.04
N TYR A 4 3.28 -11.42 0.73
CA TYR A 4 4.70 -11.77 0.71
C TYR A 4 5.23 -11.97 2.12
N LEU A 5 6.12 -12.95 2.28
CA LEU A 5 7.03 -13.04 3.43
C LEU A 5 8.42 -12.60 2.96
N LEU A 6 8.92 -11.51 3.54
CA LEU A 6 10.23 -10.96 3.22
C LEU A 6 11.18 -11.19 4.40
N ASP A 7 12.46 -11.42 4.08
CA ASP A 7 13.50 -11.49 5.09
C ASP A 7 13.81 -10.11 5.69
N TRP A 8 14.13 -10.07 6.98
CA TRP A 8 14.56 -8.86 7.66
C TRP A 8 16.05 -8.60 7.43
N ARG A 9 16.41 -7.49 6.77
CA ARG A 9 17.79 -7.20 6.34
C ARG A 9 18.50 -6.09 7.14
N SER A 10 17.85 -5.53 8.16
CA SER A 10 18.41 -4.45 9.01
C SER A 10 19.05 -4.97 10.31
N GLY A 11 19.62 -6.19 10.28
CA GLY A 11 20.22 -6.85 11.44
C GLY A 11 19.22 -7.71 12.24
N GLY A 12 19.65 -8.90 12.66
CA GLY A 12 18.79 -9.91 13.32
C GLY A 12 18.28 -10.99 12.37
N ARG A 13 17.46 -11.92 12.88
CA ARG A 13 16.76 -12.96 12.10
C ARG A 13 15.26 -12.82 12.30
N GLY A 14 14.51 -12.69 11.21
CA GLY A 14 13.06 -12.56 11.24
C GLY A 14 12.46 -12.53 9.84
N LEU A 15 11.17 -12.87 9.76
CA LEU A 15 10.35 -12.69 8.57
C LEU A 15 9.35 -11.55 8.83
N ARG A 16 9.11 -10.72 7.82
CA ARG A 16 8.04 -9.73 7.83
C ARG A 16 6.99 -10.10 6.80
N TYR A 17 5.73 -10.03 7.20
CA TYR A 17 4.61 -10.10 6.29
C TYR A 17 4.39 -8.73 5.63
N VAL A 18 4.17 -8.74 4.32
CA VAL A 18 3.82 -7.56 3.52
C VAL A 18 2.69 -7.95 2.60
N HIS A 19 1.64 -7.14 2.59
CA HIS A 19 0.60 -7.20 1.57
C HIS A 19 0.78 -6.02 0.62
N HIS A 20 0.90 -6.30 -0.68
CA HIS A 20 1.03 -5.31 -1.73
C HIS A 20 -0.34 -5.02 -2.34
N PHE A 21 -0.92 -3.89 -1.94
CA PHE A 21 -2.20 -3.42 -2.43
C PHE A 21 -2.10 -2.90 -3.86
N ASP A 22 -3.17 -3.08 -4.62
CA ASP A 22 -3.41 -2.36 -5.87
C ASP A 22 -4.49 -1.27 -5.69
N GLU A 23 -4.65 -0.43 -6.71
CA GLU A 23 -5.60 0.68 -6.67
C GLU A 23 -7.06 0.22 -6.53
N ALA A 24 -7.43 -0.89 -7.17
CA ALA A 24 -8.80 -1.40 -7.13
C ALA A 24 -9.17 -1.89 -5.72
N GLU A 25 -8.25 -2.57 -5.06
CA GLU A 25 -8.42 -3.03 -3.68
C GLU A 25 -8.49 -1.86 -2.71
N LEU A 26 -7.61 -0.86 -2.83
CA LEU A 26 -7.67 0.32 -1.95
C LEU A 26 -8.97 1.11 -2.14
N ASN A 27 -9.45 1.24 -3.39
CA ASN A 27 -10.74 1.87 -3.66
C ASN A 27 -11.91 1.12 -3.01
N ALA A 28 -11.89 -0.22 -3.07
CA ALA A 28 -12.89 -1.05 -2.40
C ALA A 28 -12.83 -0.92 -0.87
N LEU A 29 -11.63 -0.85 -0.29
CA LEU A 29 -11.42 -0.64 1.15
C LEU A 29 -11.90 0.74 1.62
N ALA A 30 -11.67 1.79 0.83
CA ALA A 30 -12.19 3.13 1.12
C ALA A 30 -13.71 3.11 1.22
N ALA A 31 -14.37 2.54 0.21
CA ALA A 31 -15.82 2.44 0.15
C ALA A 31 -16.38 1.60 1.32
N ALA A 32 -15.78 0.43 1.61
CA ALA A 32 -16.16 -0.42 2.72
C ALA A 32 -16.00 0.28 4.09
N SER A 33 -15.09 1.24 4.18
CA SER A 33 -14.78 2.00 5.39
C SER A 33 -15.55 3.33 5.50
N ARG A 34 -16.46 3.64 4.57
CA ARG A 34 -17.21 4.91 4.48
C ARG A 34 -16.32 6.15 4.23
N PHE A 35 -15.27 5.95 3.44
CA PHE A 35 -14.44 7.01 2.89
C PHE A 35 -14.65 7.11 1.37
N ARG A 36 -14.30 8.26 0.82
CA ARG A 36 -14.06 8.44 -0.62
C ARG A 36 -12.57 8.70 -0.87
N VAL A 37 -12.06 8.20 -1.99
CA VAL A 37 -10.70 8.51 -2.43
C VAL A 37 -10.72 9.91 -3.06
N GLN A 38 -10.00 10.84 -2.43
CA GLN A 38 -9.86 12.21 -2.91
C GLN A 38 -8.76 12.32 -3.97
N GLU A 39 -7.65 11.60 -3.77
CA GLU A 39 -6.50 11.64 -4.65
C GLU A 39 -5.79 10.27 -4.66
N THR A 40 -5.25 9.89 -5.81
CA THR A 40 -4.36 8.72 -5.98
C THR A 40 -3.11 9.19 -6.69
N PHE A 41 -1.93 8.86 -6.15
CA PHE A 41 -0.66 9.28 -6.70
C PHE A 41 0.46 8.30 -6.39
N TYR A 42 1.58 8.51 -7.06
CA TYR A 42 2.74 7.64 -7.08
C TYR A 42 3.96 8.43 -6.63
N ALA A 43 4.64 8.00 -5.55
CA ALA A 43 5.76 8.74 -4.95
C ALA A 43 6.91 7.84 -4.46
N ASP A 44 7.99 8.46 -3.96
CA ASP A 44 9.17 7.83 -3.33
C ASP A 44 10.04 6.89 -4.18
N GLY A 45 9.91 6.96 -5.50
CA GLY A 45 10.72 6.17 -6.42
C GLY A 45 12.08 6.81 -6.69
N GLN A 46 13.11 6.44 -5.93
CA GLN A 46 14.51 6.81 -6.28
C GLN A 46 14.96 6.14 -7.61
N ASP A 47 14.32 5.03 -8.00
CA ASP A 47 14.64 4.24 -9.21
C ASP A 47 13.40 3.92 -10.08
N GLY A 48 12.38 4.79 -10.09
CA GLY A 48 11.19 4.62 -10.96
C GLY A 48 10.19 3.54 -10.54
N ARG A 49 10.40 2.90 -9.38
CA ARG A 49 9.38 2.09 -8.70
C ARG A 49 8.62 3.00 -7.76
N LEU A 50 7.49 3.51 -8.23
CA LEU A 50 6.70 4.46 -7.48
C LEU A 50 5.77 3.70 -6.53
N GLY A 51 5.80 4.02 -5.23
CA GLY A 51 4.82 3.51 -4.28
C GLY A 51 3.45 4.12 -4.56
N LEU A 52 2.39 3.32 -4.45
CA LEU A 52 1.00 3.77 -4.58
C LEU A 52 0.52 4.40 -3.28
N TYR A 53 0.00 5.63 -3.37
CA TYR A 53 -0.55 6.39 -2.26
C TYR A 53 -1.95 6.89 -2.58
N GLN A 54 -2.78 7.02 -1.54
CA GLN A 54 -4.12 7.61 -1.64
C GLN A 54 -4.41 8.55 -0.47
N VAL A 55 -5.15 9.63 -0.76
CA VAL A 55 -5.76 10.51 0.26
C VAL A 55 -7.22 10.14 0.37
N TRP A 56 -7.67 9.79 1.58
CA TRP A 56 -9.05 9.41 1.85
C TRP A 56 -9.75 10.48 2.68
N GLU A 57 -10.98 10.80 2.29
CA GLU A 57 -11.83 11.76 2.98
C GLU A 57 -13.09 11.06 3.49
N VAL A 58 -13.51 11.38 4.71
CA VAL A 58 -14.74 10.82 5.27
C VAL A 58 -15.94 11.33 4.46
N VAL A 59 -16.91 10.46 4.22
CA VAL A 59 -18.17 10.82 3.55
C VAL A 59 -19.13 11.49 4.53
#